data_AF-A0AA95S6J6-F1
#
_entry.id   AF-A0AA95S6J6-F1
#
_cell.length_a   1.000
_cell.length_b   1.000
_cell.length_c   1.000
_cell.angle_alpha   90.00
_cell.angle_beta   90.00
_cell.angle_gamma   90.00
#
_symmetry.space_group_name_H-M   'P 1'
#
loop_
_entity.id
_entity.type
_entity.pdbx_description
1 polymer ?
#
loop_
_entity_poly.entity_id
_entity_poly.type
_entity_poly.pdbx_seq_one_letter_code
_entity_poly.pdbx_strand_id
1 'polypeptide(L)'
;MAFCSNCGAKLEDGARFCPYCGTQTQQSNYKYKRTEEYAGKIIKCPACGSELLSFTAVCPSCGHEINSSKVSDSLKSFITQIDDCDRRIANSPEVSKKGWSTWGNGKKIGWVILNIYLACIPLMIYLIKPLLRIDKAPALTNEEKHKATIIENFPFPNDRGSILEALMFIKSKVSFLVTKKVNANNAYWMRLWTKKAEDLYQKAELMFPGDQIASGAYKDIVNNSAKVKKKLEIRLLLTVAITVAAIVFIGIRSGL
;
A
#
# COMPACT_ATOMS: atom_id res chain seq x y z
N MET A 1 36.53 48.39 -2.98
CA MET A 1 36.24 49.05 -4.27
C MET A 1 36.26 48.02 -5.40
N ALA A 2 35.08 47.63 -5.87
CA ALA A 2 34.92 46.69 -6.99
C ALA A 2 34.53 47.46 -8.28
N PHE A 3 34.83 46.89 -9.44
CA PHE A 3 34.44 47.42 -10.75
C PHE A 3 33.59 46.40 -11.49
N CYS A 4 32.66 46.87 -12.33
CA CYS A 4 31.82 46.00 -13.13
C CYS A 4 32.66 45.28 -14.19
N SER A 5 32.56 43.94 -14.24
CA SER A 5 33.25 43.12 -15.22
C SER A 5 32.80 43.32 -16.66
N ASN A 6 31.63 43.94 -16.87
CA ASN A 6 31.08 44.17 -18.21
C ASN A 6 31.36 45.58 -18.75
N CYS A 7 31.09 46.64 -17.96
CA CYS A 7 31.25 48.03 -18.43
C CYS A 7 32.38 48.82 -17.77
N GLY A 8 33.11 48.23 -16.82
CA GLY A 8 34.22 48.89 -16.13
C GLY A 8 33.81 49.98 -15.12
N ALA A 9 32.52 50.27 -14.96
CA ALA A 9 32.05 51.29 -14.02
C ALA A 9 32.35 50.89 -12.56
N LYS A 10 32.70 51.88 -11.73
CA LYS A 10 32.95 51.70 -10.30
C LYS A 10 31.65 51.30 -9.59
N LEU A 11 31.71 50.24 -8.79
CA LEU A 11 30.59 49.72 -8.02
C LEU A 11 30.71 50.17 -6.57
N GLU A 12 29.56 50.48 -5.96
CA GLU A 12 29.47 50.67 -4.51
C GLU A 12 29.61 49.33 -3.77
N ASP A 13 30.15 49.36 -2.55
CA ASP A 13 30.41 48.15 -1.78
C ASP A 13 29.08 47.42 -1.47
N GLY A 14 28.93 46.20 -1.97
CA GLY A 14 27.71 45.38 -1.85
C GLY A 14 26.65 45.59 -2.94
N ALA A 15 26.90 46.39 -3.98
CA ALA A 15 25.98 46.56 -5.10
C ALA A 15 25.74 45.23 -5.82
N ARG A 16 24.49 44.72 -5.86
CA ARG A 16 24.12 43.43 -6.49
C ARG A 16 24.07 43.46 -8.02
N PHE A 17 23.86 44.63 -8.59
CA PHE A 17 23.80 44.88 -10.02
C PHE A 17 24.55 46.18 -10.34
N CYS A 18 25.16 46.26 -11.52
CA CYS A 18 25.79 47.49 -11.97
C CYS A 18 24.72 48.54 -12.32
N PRO A 19 24.75 49.74 -11.72
CA PRO A 19 23.74 50.77 -12.00
C PRO A 19 23.82 51.34 -13.43
N TYR A 20 24.95 51.16 -14.12
CA TYR A 20 25.17 51.71 -15.46
C TYR A 20 24.88 50.74 -16.60
N CYS A 21 25.01 49.43 -16.40
CA CYS A 21 24.80 48.42 -17.45
C CYS A 21 23.88 47.26 -17.06
N GLY A 22 23.38 47.24 -15.81
CA GLY A 22 22.48 46.19 -15.31
C GLY A 22 23.12 44.83 -15.04
N THR A 23 24.43 44.66 -15.26
CA THR A 23 25.09 43.35 -15.10
C THR A 23 25.23 42.98 -13.61
N GLN A 24 24.87 41.74 -13.26
CA GLN A 24 24.93 41.23 -11.89
C GLN A 24 26.38 41.13 -11.39
N THR A 25 26.65 41.57 -10.17
CA THR A 25 27.98 41.53 -9.56
C THR A 25 28.14 40.19 -8.82
N GLN A 26 29.32 39.57 -8.91
CA GLN A 26 29.52 38.18 -8.47
C GLN A 26 29.60 37.97 -6.93
N GLN A 27 29.14 38.92 -6.11
CA GLN A 27 29.13 38.74 -4.66
C GLN A 27 27.77 38.23 -4.17
N SER A 28 27.52 36.94 -4.35
CA SER A 28 26.67 36.19 -3.41
C SER A 28 27.05 34.70 -3.40
N ASN A 29 27.76 34.30 -2.35
CA ASN A 29 27.94 32.90 -1.95
C ASN A 29 26.68 32.36 -1.23
N TYR A 30 25.50 32.81 -1.66
CA TYR A 30 24.21 32.39 -1.11
C TYR A 30 23.33 31.95 -2.27
N LYS A 31 23.45 30.66 -2.58
CA LYS A 31 22.62 29.94 -3.54
C LYS A 31 21.23 29.71 -2.96
N TYR A 32 20.50 30.78 -2.62
CA TYR A 32 19.06 30.69 -2.41
C TYR A 32 18.39 30.67 -3.78
N LYS A 33 18.47 29.51 -4.45
CA LYS A 33 17.51 29.16 -5.48
C LYS A 33 16.19 28.96 -4.74
N ARG A 34 15.35 29.99 -4.68
CA ARG A 34 13.94 29.81 -4.33
C ARG A 34 13.35 28.96 -5.45
N THR A 35 13.29 27.65 -5.26
CA THR A 35 12.44 26.78 -6.07
C THR A 35 11.02 27.02 -5.59
N GLU A 36 10.38 28.05 -6.13
CA GLU A 36 8.92 28.07 -6.17
C GLU A 36 8.55 26.95 -7.14
N GLU A 37 8.13 25.80 -6.58
CA GLU A 37 7.60 24.69 -7.36
C GLU A 37 6.19 25.10 -7.82
N TYR A 38 6.13 25.90 -8.90
CA TYR A 38 4.89 26.15 -9.62
C TYR A 38 4.39 24.80 -10.15
N ALA A 39 3.08 24.56 -9.97
CA ALA A 39 2.41 23.29 -10.15
C ALA A 39 2.83 22.52 -11.42
N GLY A 40 3.45 21.35 -11.24
CA GLY A 40 3.67 20.35 -12.28
C GLY A 40 5.10 20.26 -12.79
N LYS A 41 5.79 19.17 -12.42
CA LYS A 41 7.08 18.81 -13.03
C LYS A 41 6.85 18.28 -14.46
N ILE A 42 7.09 19.13 -15.46
CA ILE A 42 7.03 18.73 -16.87
C ILE A 42 8.24 17.84 -17.19
N ILE A 43 7.98 16.60 -17.61
CA ILE A 43 9.03 15.68 -18.09
C ILE A 43 9.18 15.90 -19.58
N LYS A 44 10.38 16.28 -20.03
CA LYS A 44 10.68 16.48 -21.46
C LYS A 44 11.55 15.36 -22.00
N CYS A 45 11.37 15.04 -23.29
CA CYS A 45 12.23 14.11 -24.00
C CYS A 45 13.65 14.67 -24.08
N PRO A 46 14.68 13.89 -23.69
CA PRO A 46 16.07 14.36 -23.77
C PRO A 46 16.57 14.51 -25.21
N ALA A 47 15.95 13.83 -26.18
CA ALA A 47 16.35 13.85 -27.58
C ALA A 47 15.68 14.98 -28.39
N CYS A 48 14.38 15.24 -28.21
CA CYS A 48 13.63 16.21 -29.03
C CYS A 48 12.96 17.34 -28.23
N GLY A 49 12.94 17.27 -26.90
CA GLY A 49 12.33 18.31 -26.06
C GLY A 49 10.80 18.26 -25.94
N SER A 50 10.11 17.31 -26.60
CA SER A 50 8.66 17.12 -26.47
C SER A 50 8.27 16.76 -25.03
N GLU A 51 7.05 17.10 -24.62
CA GLU A 51 6.53 16.69 -23.32
C GLU A 51 6.22 15.18 -23.31
N LEU A 52 6.53 14.52 -22.20
CA LEU A 52 6.33 13.09 -21.99
C LEU A 52 5.34 12.85 -20.86
N LEU A 53 4.43 11.92 -21.07
CA LEU A 53 3.58 11.41 -20.01
C LEU A 53 4.39 10.50 -19.08
N SER A 54 4.04 10.45 -17.79
CA SER A 54 4.60 9.46 -16.87
C SER A 54 4.40 8.03 -17.40
N PHE A 55 5.37 7.14 -17.20
CA PHE A 55 5.35 5.76 -17.72
C PHE A 55 5.43 5.63 -19.26
N THR A 56 5.86 6.68 -19.97
CA THR A 56 6.18 6.59 -21.41
C THR A 56 7.54 5.93 -21.61
N ALA A 57 7.56 4.73 -22.20
CA ALA A 57 8.80 4.01 -22.51
C ALA A 57 9.48 4.50 -23.80
N VAL A 58 8.70 5.00 -24.76
CA VAL A 58 9.20 5.50 -26.05
C VAL A 58 8.55 6.84 -26.35
N CYS A 59 9.36 7.86 -26.66
CA CYS A 59 8.86 9.18 -27.00
C CYS A 59 7.96 9.12 -28.24
N PRO A 60 6.69 9.56 -28.17
CA PRO A 60 5.77 9.50 -29.30
C PRO A 60 6.15 10.46 -30.43
N SER A 61 6.93 11.52 -30.13
CA SER A 61 7.32 12.54 -31.11
C SER A 61 8.58 12.18 -31.92
N CYS A 62 9.54 11.46 -31.33
CA CYS A 62 10.83 11.18 -31.99
C CYS A 62 11.30 9.72 -31.93
N GLY A 63 10.57 8.83 -31.26
CA GLY A 63 10.95 7.42 -31.13
C GLY A 63 12.09 7.13 -30.16
N HIS A 64 12.59 8.11 -29.42
CA HIS A 64 13.66 7.90 -28.43
C HIS A 64 13.16 7.07 -27.23
N GLU A 65 13.88 6.00 -26.89
CA GLU A 65 13.61 5.16 -25.72
C GLU A 65 13.98 5.85 -24.41
N ILE A 66 13.07 5.82 -23.44
CA ILE A 66 13.18 6.51 -22.17
C ILE A 66 13.58 5.52 -21.08
N ASN A 67 14.84 5.57 -20.65
CA ASN A 67 15.39 4.67 -19.60
C ASN A 67 15.55 5.35 -18.23
N SER A 68 14.78 6.41 -17.94
CA SER A 68 14.88 7.12 -16.65
C SER A 68 14.07 6.40 -15.55
N SER A 69 14.77 5.63 -14.72
CA SER A 69 14.21 4.79 -13.63
C SER A 69 14.07 5.50 -12.27
N LYS A 70 13.98 6.84 -12.23
CA LYS A 70 13.91 7.56 -10.96
C LYS A 70 12.49 7.52 -10.39
N VAL A 71 12.27 6.62 -9.44
CA VAL A 71 11.06 6.55 -8.59
C VAL A 71 10.87 7.88 -7.84
N SER A 72 9.62 8.31 -7.67
CA SER A 72 9.26 9.50 -6.90
C SER A 72 9.79 9.45 -5.47
N ASP A 73 10.22 10.61 -4.95
CA ASP A 73 10.78 10.68 -3.60
C ASP A 73 9.70 10.43 -2.53
N SER A 74 8.43 10.73 -2.83
CA SER A 74 7.27 10.38 -1.99
C SER A 74 7.11 8.87 -1.88
N LEU A 75 7.13 8.12 -2.98
CA LEU A 75 7.02 6.65 -2.92
C LEU A 75 8.22 6.04 -2.18
N LYS A 76 9.44 6.54 -2.39
CA LYS A 76 10.62 6.07 -1.64
C LYS A 76 10.46 6.25 -0.13
N SER A 77 9.99 7.42 0.30
CA SER A 77 9.72 7.70 1.71
C SER A 77 8.67 6.74 2.28
N PHE A 78 7.58 6.51 1.53
CA PHE A 78 6.54 5.56 1.91
C PHE A 78 7.10 4.14 2.10
N ILE A 79 7.82 3.63 1.10
CA ILE A 79 8.42 2.29 1.14
C ILE A 79 9.36 2.17 2.36
N THR A 80 10.18 3.18 2.60
CA THR A 80 11.14 3.18 3.72
C THR A 80 10.43 3.11 5.08
N GLN A 81 9.34 3.86 5.27
CA GLN A 81 8.53 3.82 6.50
C GLN A 81 7.84 2.47 6.68
N ILE A 82 7.31 1.90 5.60
CA ILE A 82 6.67 0.58 5.61
C ILE A 82 7.68 -0.52 5.94
N ASP A 83 8.86 -0.48 5.33
CA ASP A 83 9.93 -1.46 5.55
C ASP A 83 10.49 -1.36 6.99
N ASP A 84 10.60 -0.15 7.55
CA ASP A 84 10.97 0.01 8.96
C ASP A 84 9.94 -0.64 9.89
N CYS A 85 8.64 -0.42 9.63
CA CYS A 85 7.58 -1.10 10.37
C CYS A 85 7.65 -2.62 10.21
N ASP A 86 7.91 -3.12 9.01
CA ASP A 86 8.04 -4.56 8.75
C ASP A 86 9.21 -5.17 9.53
N ARG A 87 10.34 -4.47 9.65
CA ARG A 87 11.46 -4.88 10.52
C ARG A 87 11.07 -4.91 11.99
N ARG A 88 10.37 -3.88 12.49
CA ARG A 88 9.91 -3.83 13.89
C ARG A 88 8.92 -4.94 14.21
N ILE A 89 7.99 -5.21 13.28
CA ILE A 89 7.01 -6.31 13.41
C ILE A 89 7.73 -7.66 13.45
N ALA A 90 8.76 -7.87 12.61
CA ALA A 90 9.53 -9.11 12.61
C ALA A 90 10.27 -9.35 13.94
N ASN A 91 10.65 -8.28 14.65
CA ASN A 91 11.32 -8.34 15.95
C ASN A 91 10.35 -8.32 17.15
N SER A 92 9.05 -8.14 16.91
CA SER A 92 8.03 -8.06 17.96
C SER A 92 7.62 -9.45 18.44
N PRO A 93 7.36 -9.67 19.75
CA PRO A 93 6.92 -10.97 20.24
C PRO A 93 5.59 -11.38 19.60
N GLU A 94 5.49 -12.63 19.15
CA GLU A 94 4.27 -13.16 18.55
C GLU A 94 3.07 -12.96 19.49
N VAL A 95 1.96 -12.45 18.95
CA VAL A 95 0.68 -12.39 19.69
C VAL A 95 0.31 -13.82 20.10
N SER A 96 0.10 -14.06 21.39
CA SER A 96 -0.22 -15.38 21.92
C SER A 96 -1.45 -15.95 21.21
N LYS A 97 -1.25 -17.09 20.51
CA LYS A 97 -2.29 -17.78 19.76
C LYS A 97 -3.30 -18.36 20.75
N LYS A 98 -4.43 -17.69 20.99
CA LYS A 98 -5.49 -18.19 21.87
C LYS A 98 -6.28 -19.29 21.16
N GLY A 99 -6.39 -20.47 21.77
CA GLY A 99 -7.18 -21.57 21.20
C GLY A 99 -7.16 -22.85 22.03
N TRP A 100 -7.77 -23.92 21.51
CA TRP A 100 -7.80 -25.26 22.10
C TRP A 100 -6.45 -25.73 22.65
N SER A 101 -5.36 -25.46 21.92
CA SER A 101 -4.00 -25.84 22.30
C SER A 101 -3.52 -25.17 23.59
N THR A 102 -4.00 -23.95 23.89
CA THR A 102 -3.60 -23.17 25.07
C THR A 102 -4.53 -23.35 26.27
N TRP A 103 -5.54 -24.22 26.17
CA TRP A 103 -6.48 -24.48 27.27
C TRP A 103 -5.92 -25.48 28.27
N GLY A 104 -6.17 -25.24 29.56
CA GLY A 104 -5.89 -26.22 30.63
C GLY A 104 -6.80 -27.46 30.54
N ASN A 105 -6.39 -28.56 31.15
CA ASN A 105 -7.03 -29.88 31.00
C ASN A 105 -8.52 -29.88 31.36
N GLY A 106 -8.93 -29.20 32.43
CA GLY A 106 -10.35 -29.09 32.80
C GLY A 106 -11.21 -28.42 31.73
N LYS A 107 -10.71 -27.36 31.08
CA LYS A 107 -11.42 -26.69 29.98
C LYS A 107 -11.52 -27.57 28.73
N LYS A 108 -10.48 -28.37 28.44
CA LYS A 108 -10.51 -29.35 27.34
C LYS A 108 -11.56 -30.43 27.60
N ILE A 109 -11.55 -31.04 28.78
CA ILE A 109 -12.51 -32.09 29.16
C ILE A 109 -13.95 -31.57 29.08
N GLY A 110 -14.23 -30.42 29.71
CA GLY A 110 -15.56 -29.82 29.68
C GLY A 110 -16.06 -29.50 28.28
N TRP A 111 -15.17 -29.07 27.38
CA TRP A 111 -15.52 -28.79 25.98
C TRP A 111 -15.81 -30.06 25.15
N VAL A 112 -15.11 -31.17 25.41
CA VAL A 112 -15.44 -32.45 24.77
C VAL A 112 -16.83 -32.91 25.21
N ILE A 113 -17.11 -32.86 26.51
CA ILE A 113 -18.43 -33.21 27.07
C ILE A 113 -19.52 -32.34 26.45
N LEU A 114 -19.29 -31.02 26.38
CA LEU A 114 -20.22 -30.08 25.75
C LEU A 114 -20.49 -30.42 24.27
N ASN A 115 -19.45 -30.76 23.50
CA ASN A 115 -19.62 -31.15 22.10
C ASN A 115 -20.38 -32.46 21.93
N ILE A 116 -20.20 -33.42 22.84
CA ILE A 116 -20.96 -34.68 22.80
C ILE A 116 -22.45 -34.40 23.08
N TYR A 117 -22.74 -33.62 24.12
CA TYR A 117 -24.12 -33.34 24.53
C TYR A 117 -24.90 -32.46 23.53
N LEU A 118 -24.22 -31.53 22.86
CA LEU A 118 -24.81 -30.61 21.88
C LEU A 118 -24.58 -31.05 20.42
N ALA A 119 -24.45 -32.36 20.15
CA ALA A 119 -24.32 -32.91 18.80
C ALA A 119 -23.27 -32.17 17.92
N CYS A 120 -22.10 -31.88 18.50
CA CYS A 120 -20.98 -31.16 17.88
C CYS A 120 -21.27 -29.72 17.39
N ILE A 121 -22.42 -29.13 17.72
CA ILE A 121 -22.76 -27.73 17.37
C ILE A 121 -21.73 -26.71 17.92
N PRO A 122 -21.22 -26.82 19.16
CA PRO A 122 -20.24 -25.88 19.69
C PRO A 122 -18.87 -25.98 18.97
N LEU A 123 -18.44 -27.20 18.62
CA LEU A 123 -17.24 -27.46 17.81
C LEU A 123 -17.38 -26.79 16.45
N MET A 124 -18.57 -26.85 15.87
CA MET A 124 -18.92 -26.22 14.62
C MET A 124 -18.74 -24.71 14.65
N ILE A 125 -19.35 -24.05 15.63
CA ILE A 125 -19.19 -22.61 15.85
C ILE A 125 -17.71 -22.27 16.03
N TYR A 126 -16.95 -23.08 16.77
CA TYR A 126 -15.52 -22.85 17.01
C TYR A 126 -14.66 -22.94 15.74
N LEU A 127 -14.93 -23.90 14.84
CA LEU A 127 -14.21 -24.06 13.57
C LEU A 127 -14.58 -22.98 12.54
N ILE A 128 -15.84 -22.51 12.55
CA ILE A 128 -16.37 -21.52 11.62
C ILE A 128 -16.04 -20.07 12.05
N LYS A 129 -15.90 -19.82 13.36
CA LYS A 129 -15.67 -18.48 13.93
C LYS A 129 -14.49 -17.71 13.33
N PRO A 130 -13.33 -18.32 12.99
CA PRO A 130 -12.24 -17.61 12.31
C PRO A 130 -12.63 -17.14 10.90
N LEU A 131 -13.45 -17.91 10.17
CA LEU A 131 -13.92 -17.57 8.82
C LEU A 131 -14.92 -16.41 8.87
N LEU A 132 -15.85 -16.41 9.82
CA LEU A 132 -16.84 -15.34 10.02
C LEU A 132 -16.25 -14.03 10.58
N ARG A 133 -15.05 -14.08 11.16
CA ARG A 133 -14.39 -12.91 11.76
C ARG A 133 -13.31 -12.29 10.88
N ILE A 134 -13.18 -12.71 9.62
CA ILE A 134 -12.15 -12.19 8.72
C ILE A 134 -12.36 -10.72 8.35
N ASP A 135 -13.60 -10.25 8.35
CA ASP A 135 -13.90 -8.82 8.17
C ASP A 135 -13.64 -7.99 9.44
N LYS A 136 -13.39 -8.63 10.59
CA LYS A 136 -13.06 -7.91 11.82
C LYS A 136 -11.55 -7.73 11.94
N ALA A 137 -11.14 -6.56 12.41
CA ALA A 137 -9.72 -6.31 12.68
C ALA A 137 -9.20 -7.35 13.70
N PRO A 138 -8.09 -8.05 13.41
CA PRO A 138 -7.49 -8.96 14.37
C PRO A 138 -6.88 -8.18 15.55
N ALA A 139 -6.44 -8.91 16.57
CA ALA A 139 -5.64 -8.30 17.63
C ALA A 139 -4.27 -7.93 17.07
N LEU A 140 -4.09 -6.65 16.73
CA LEU A 140 -2.87 -6.08 16.17
C LEU A 140 -1.94 -5.61 17.28
N THR A 141 -0.63 -5.82 17.11
CA THR A 141 0.41 -5.21 17.97
C THR A 141 0.46 -3.69 17.79
N ASN A 142 1.16 -2.98 18.67
CA ASN A 142 1.34 -1.53 18.52
C ASN A 142 2.08 -1.17 17.23
N GLU A 143 3.07 -1.97 16.84
CA GLU A 143 3.81 -1.80 15.57
C GLU A 143 2.91 -2.05 14.35
N GLU A 144 2.05 -3.08 14.39
CA GLU A 144 1.09 -3.32 13.32
C GLU A 144 0.04 -2.20 13.23
N LYS A 145 -0.41 -1.64 14.35
CA LYS A 145 -1.28 -0.46 14.36
C LYS A 145 -0.59 0.75 13.74
N HIS A 146 0.67 1.01 14.10
CA HIS A 146 1.44 2.12 13.55
C HIS A 146 1.60 2.00 12.03
N LYS A 147 1.96 0.79 11.55
CA LYS A 147 2.01 0.49 10.12
C LYS A 147 0.67 0.73 9.42
N ALA A 148 -0.43 0.33 10.04
CA ALA A 148 -1.76 0.54 9.47
C ALA A 148 -2.07 2.04 9.31
N THR A 149 -1.76 2.85 10.33
CA THR A 149 -1.91 4.31 10.30
C THR A 149 -1.10 4.95 9.17
N ILE A 150 0.13 4.47 8.93
CA ILE A 150 0.96 4.94 7.82
C ILE A 150 0.28 4.61 6.48
N ILE A 151 -0.18 3.38 6.27
CA ILE A 151 -0.83 2.99 5.00
C ILE A 151 -2.07 3.84 4.74
N GLU A 152 -2.90 4.06 5.75
CA GLU A 152 -4.13 4.87 5.61
C GLU A 152 -3.80 6.32 5.30
N ASN A 153 -2.94 6.95 6.10
CA ASN A 153 -2.80 8.40 6.12
C ASN A 153 -1.64 8.95 5.30
N PHE A 154 -0.78 8.09 4.71
CA PHE A 154 0.37 8.60 3.95
C PHE A 154 -0.09 9.46 2.75
N PRO A 155 0.38 10.71 2.64
CA PRO A 155 0.00 11.61 1.57
C PRO A 155 0.84 11.37 0.33
N PHE A 156 0.18 11.03 -0.79
CA PHE A 156 0.82 11.00 -2.09
C PHE A 156 0.58 12.32 -2.83
N PRO A 157 1.61 12.89 -3.50
CA PRO A 157 1.47 14.06 -4.34
C PRO A 157 0.35 13.96 -5.37
N ASN A 158 -0.17 15.11 -5.79
CA ASN A 158 -1.25 15.23 -6.76
C ASN A 158 -0.72 15.21 -8.20
N ASP A 159 0.18 14.27 -8.51
CA ASP A 159 0.73 14.10 -9.85
C ASP A 159 0.48 12.68 -10.37
N ARG A 160 0.30 12.59 -11.70
CA ARG A 160 -0.02 11.33 -12.37
C ARG A 160 1.04 10.25 -12.12
N GLY A 161 2.32 10.63 -12.11
CA GLY A 161 3.43 9.71 -11.89
C GLY A 161 3.37 9.06 -10.50
N SER A 162 3.32 9.87 -9.44
CA SER A 162 3.29 9.42 -8.05
C SER A 162 2.08 8.55 -7.74
N ILE A 163 0.89 8.90 -8.25
CA ILE A 163 -0.32 8.11 -8.04
C ILE A 163 -0.20 6.74 -8.73
N LEU A 164 0.25 6.70 -9.99
CA LEU A 164 0.45 5.45 -10.73
C LEU A 164 1.55 4.58 -10.10
N GLU A 165 2.67 5.17 -9.66
CA GLU A 165 3.73 4.47 -8.95
C GLU A 165 3.20 3.83 -7.64
N ALA A 166 2.41 4.58 -6.86
CA ALA A 166 1.79 4.09 -5.64
C ALA A 166 0.80 2.95 -5.93
N LEU A 167 -0.07 3.09 -6.94
CA LEU A 167 -1.00 2.03 -7.35
C LEU A 167 -0.27 0.75 -7.78
N MET A 168 0.82 0.87 -8.54
CA MET A 168 1.64 -0.27 -8.96
C MET A 168 2.35 -0.94 -7.80
N PHE A 169 2.84 -0.16 -6.84
CA PHE A 169 3.40 -0.71 -5.60
C PHE A 169 2.35 -1.49 -4.80
N ILE A 170 1.14 -0.92 -4.64
CA ILE A 170 0.05 -1.59 -3.93
C ILE A 170 -0.40 -2.86 -4.66
N LYS A 171 -0.50 -2.82 -6.00
CA LYS A 171 -0.78 -3.99 -6.83
C LYS A 171 0.20 -5.13 -6.54
N SER A 172 1.49 -4.83 -6.47
CA SER A 172 2.53 -5.81 -6.11
C SER A 172 2.33 -6.38 -4.70
N LYS A 173 2.08 -5.51 -3.70
CA LYS A 173 1.82 -5.95 -2.32
C LYS A 173 0.58 -6.84 -2.21
N VAL A 174 -0.52 -6.48 -2.88
CA VAL A 174 -1.75 -7.29 -2.90
C VAL A 174 -1.51 -8.63 -3.58
N SER A 175 -0.82 -8.65 -4.73
CA SER A 175 -0.43 -9.88 -5.43
C SER A 175 0.37 -10.82 -4.52
N PHE A 176 1.33 -10.28 -3.78
CA PHE A 176 2.09 -11.04 -2.78
C PHE A 176 1.22 -11.56 -1.63
N LEU A 177 0.22 -10.80 -1.17
CA LEU A 177 -0.70 -11.29 -0.12
C LEU A 177 -1.60 -12.43 -0.60
N VAL A 178 -1.92 -12.51 -1.90
CA VAL A 178 -2.69 -13.62 -2.48
C VAL A 178 -1.92 -14.95 -2.39
N THR A 179 -0.60 -14.93 -2.49
CA THR A 179 0.23 -16.14 -2.42
C THR A 179 0.34 -16.68 -0.98
N LYS A 180 0.08 -15.85 0.03
CA LYS A 180 0.13 -16.24 1.44
C LYS A 180 -1.09 -17.06 1.87
N LYS A 181 -0.93 -17.80 2.98
CA LYS A 181 -2.05 -18.52 3.62
C LYS A 181 -3.14 -17.54 4.04
N VAL A 182 -4.38 -17.82 3.64
CA VAL A 182 -5.55 -17.05 4.07
C VAL A 182 -5.73 -17.19 5.58
N ASN A 183 -5.62 -16.07 6.31
CA ASN A 183 -5.87 -15.93 7.74
C ASN A 183 -6.39 -14.50 8.02
N ALA A 184 -6.85 -14.24 9.25
CA ALA A 184 -7.40 -12.94 9.62
C ALA A 184 -6.40 -11.77 9.44
N ASN A 185 -5.10 -12.00 9.69
CA ASN A 185 -4.09 -10.95 9.55
C ASN A 185 -3.86 -10.57 8.07
N ASN A 186 -3.61 -11.55 7.21
CA ASN A 186 -3.40 -11.33 5.78
C ASN A 186 -4.64 -10.74 5.09
N ALA A 187 -5.84 -11.17 5.51
CA ALA A 187 -7.08 -10.59 5.01
C ALA A 187 -7.27 -9.13 5.45
N TYR A 188 -6.90 -8.81 6.69
CA TYR A 188 -6.88 -7.44 7.19
C TYR A 188 -5.93 -6.55 6.36
N TRP A 189 -4.67 -6.96 6.17
CA TRP A 189 -3.70 -6.22 5.35
C TRP A 189 -4.16 -6.07 3.90
N MET A 190 -4.72 -7.13 3.32
CA MET A 190 -5.25 -7.08 1.96
C MET A 190 -6.36 -6.04 1.83
N ARG A 191 -7.29 -5.99 2.79
CA ARG A 191 -8.35 -4.98 2.82
C ARG A 191 -7.77 -3.57 2.96
N LEU A 192 -6.79 -3.40 3.84
CA LEU A 192 -6.16 -2.09 4.07
C LEU A 192 -5.49 -1.55 2.79
N TRP A 193 -4.71 -2.40 2.12
CA TRP A 193 -4.09 -2.07 0.84
C TRP A 193 -5.13 -1.80 -0.25
N THR A 194 -6.21 -2.59 -0.30
CA THR A 194 -7.29 -2.39 -1.27
C THR A 194 -8.00 -1.05 -1.05
N LYS A 195 -8.25 -0.65 0.20
CA LYS A 195 -8.81 0.68 0.52
C LYS A 195 -7.87 1.81 0.09
N LYS A 196 -6.58 1.70 0.40
CA LYS A 196 -5.61 2.72 -0.03
C LYS A 196 -5.52 2.84 -1.56
N ALA A 197 -5.64 1.71 -2.26
CA ALA A 197 -5.72 1.70 -3.73
C ALA A 197 -7.00 2.34 -4.24
N GLU A 198 -8.14 2.13 -3.57
CA GLU A 198 -9.40 2.79 -3.90
C GLU A 198 -9.30 4.31 -3.77
N ASP A 199 -8.75 4.82 -2.66
CA ASP A 199 -8.54 6.26 -2.46
C ASP A 199 -7.65 6.86 -3.57
N LEU A 200 -6.56 6.17 -3.91
CA LEU A 200 -5.64 6.59 -4.97
C LEU A 200 -6.29 6.53 -6.36
N TYR A 201 -7.13 5.53 -6.61
CA TYR A 201 -7.84 5.38 -7.88
C TYR A 201 -8.94 6.44 -8.04
N GLN A 202 -9.71 6.73 -6.99
CA GLN A 202 -10.68 7.83 -7.01
C GLN A 202 -9.98 9.17 -7.28
N LYS A 203 -8.83 9.39 -6.65
CA LYS A 203 -8.00 10.57 -6.91
C LYS A 203 -7.47 10.62 -8.35
N ALA A 204 -7.09 9.47 -8.92
CA ALA A 204 -6.69 9.35 -10.32
C ALA A 204 -7.83 9.73 -11.27
N GLU A 205 -9.05 9.20 -11.05
CA GLU A 205 -10.22 9.52 -11.87
C GLU A 205 -10.58 11.02 -11.83
N LEU A 206 -10.36 11.70 -10.70
CA LEU A 206 -10.56 13.15 -10.59
C LEU A 206 -9.50 13.97 -11.34
N MET A 207 -8.25 13.50 -11.40
CA MET A 207 -7.13 14.26 -11.96
C MET A 207 -6.86 13.95 -13.44
N PHE A 208 -7.05 12.70 -13.85
CA PHE A 208 -6.77 12.17 -15.18
C PHE A 208 -7.78 11.05 -15.51
N PRO A 209 -9.04 11.42 -15.87
CA PRO A 209 -10.12 10.45 -16.06
C PRO A 209 -9.83 9.49 -17.22
N GLY A 210 -10.20 8.21 -17.04
CA GLY A 210 -10.07 7.19 -18.09
C GLY A 210 -8.66 6.63 -18.33
N ASP A 211 -7.72 6.88 -17.41
CA ASP A 211 -6.36 6.34 -17.51
C ASP A 211 -6.32 4.81 -17.43
N GLN A 212 -5.79 4.19 -18.47
CA GLN A 212 -5.75 2.73 -18.62
C GLN A 212 -4.80 2.05 -17.62
N ILE A 213 -3.73 2.72 -17.21
CA ILE A 213 -2.77 2.17 -16.25
C ILE A 213 -3.39 2.16 -14.86
N ALA A 214 -4.02 3.28 -14.47
CA ALA A 214 -4.70 3.39 -13.18
C ALA A 214 -5.86 2.39 -13.06
N SER A 215 -6.76 2.36 -14.05
CA SER A 215 -7.91 1.47 -14.06
C SER A 215 -7.51 -0.01 -14.15
N GLY A 216 -6.52 -0.35 -14.97
CA GLY A 216 -5.97 -1.70 -15.06
C GLY A 216 -5.35 -2.17 -13.73
N ALA A 217 -4.55 -1.33 -13.09
CA ALA A 217 -3.95 -1.65 -11.79
C ALA A 217 -5.00 -1.84 -10.69
N TYR A 218 -5.98 -0.94 -10.61
CA TYR A 218 -7.06 -1.01 -9.63
C TYR A 218 -7.94 -2.26 -9.84
N LYS A 219 -8.32 -2.55 -11.09
CA LYS A 219 -9.12 -3.75 -11.43
C LYS A 219 -8.40 -5.04 -11.01
N ASP A 220 -7.09 -5.14 -11.24
CA ASP A 220 -6.30 -6.30 -10.82
C ASP A 220 -6.25 -6.45 -9.29
N ILE A 221 -6.11 -5.34 -8.56
CA ILE A 221 -6.14 -5.32 -7.09
C ILE A 221 -7.49 -5.86 -6.58
N VAL A 222 -8.60 -5.31 -7.10
CA VAL A 222 -9.95 -5.71 -6.71
C VAL A 222 -10.19 -7.18 -7.05
N ASN A 223 -9.85 -7.62 -8.26
CA ASN A 223 -10.00 -9.02 -8.68
C ASN A 223 -9.22 -9.98 -7.78
N ASN A 224 -7.99 -9.63 -7.40
CA ASN A 224 -7.18 -10.43 -6.49
C ASN A 224 -7.77 -10.50 -5.08
N SER A 225 -8.30 -9.37 -4.57
CA SER A 225 -9.01 -9.36 -3.29
C SER A 225 -10.27 -10.24 -3.32
N ALA A 226 -11.01 -10.22 -4.43
CA ALA A 226 -12.22 -11.02 -4.63
C ALA A 226 -11.92 -12.52 -4.71
N LYS A 227 -10.81 -12.92 -5.36
CA LYS A 227 -10.34 -14.32 -5.38
C LYS A 227 -10.10 -14.86 -3.97
N VAL A 228 -9.51 -14.06 -3.08
CA VAL A 228 -9.28 -14.46 -1.69
C VAL A 228 -10.59 -14.62 -0.93
N LYS A 229 -11.55 -13.69 -1.10
CA LYS A 229 -12.90 -13.80 -0.52
C LYS A 229 -13.62 -15.05 -1.01
N LYS A 230 -13.63 -15.32 -2.32
CA LYS A 230 -14.25 -16.53 -2.88
C LYS A 230 -13.61 -17.82 -2.37
N LYS A 231 -12.28 -17.86 -2.26
CA LYS A 231 -11.55 -19.01 -1.68
C LYS A 231 -11.94 -19.22 -0.21
N LEU A 232 -12.25 -18.13 0.50
CA LEU A 232 -12.73 -18.18 1.87
C LEU A 232 -14.14 -18.75 1.98
N GLU A 233 -15.06 -18.28 1.15
CA GLU A 233 -16.45 -18.75 1.10
C GLU A 233 -16.50 -20.25 0.78
N ILE A 234 -15.72 -20.71 -0.20
CA ILE A 234 -15.62 -22.13 -0.53
C ILE A 234 -15.10 -22.93 0.67
N ARG A 235 -14.07 -22.44 1.37
CA ARG A 235 -13.56 -23.11 2.58
C ARG A 235 -14.61 -23.18 3.68
N LEU A 236 -15.37 -22.10 3.89
CA LEU A 236 -16.45 -22.07 4.87
C LEU A 236 -17.54 -23.09 4.53
N LEU A 237 -18.01 -23.11 3.29
CA LEU A 237 -19.02 -24.06 2.83
C LEU A 237 -18.55 -25.51 2.99
N LEU A 238 -17.30 -25.82 2.62
CA LEU A 238 -16.73 -27.15 2.81
C LEU A 238 -16.64 -27.53 4.30
N THR A 239 -16.21 -26.62 5.17
CA THR A 239 -16.14 -26.89 6.61
C THR A 239 -17.52 -27.13 7.22
N VAL A 240 -18.55 -26.41 6.76
CA VAL A 240 -19.94 -26.61 7.18
C VAL A 240 -20.50 -27.93 6.64
N ALA A 241 -20.19 -28.30 5.40
CA ALA A 241 -20.67 -29.54 4.80
C ALA A 241 -20.09 -30.79 5.51
N ILE A 242 -18.77 -30.81 5.75
CA ILE A 242 -18.07 -31.94 6.39
C ILE A 242 -18.61 -32.22 7.79
N THR A 243 -18.90 -31.15 8.52
CA THR A 243 -19.35 -31.22 9.92
C THR A 243 -20.81 -31.60 10.03
N VAL A 244 -21.70 -31.08 9.15
CA VAL A 244 -23.08 -31.57 9.04
C VAL A 244 -23.09 -33.06 8.71
N ALA A 245 -22.26 -33.51 7.74
CA ALA A 245 -22.13 -34.93 7.41
C ALA A 245 -21.67 -35.78 8.61
N ALA A 246 -20.71 -35.28 9.40
CA ALA A 246 -20.25 -35.95 10.61
C ALA A 246 -21.36 -36.07 11.67
N ILE A 247 -22.17 -35.03 11.86
CA ILE A 247 -23.30 -35.04 12.80
C ILE A 247 -24.36 -36.07 12.38
N VAL A 248 -24.72 -36.08 11.09
CA VAL A 248 -25.68 -37.06 10.53
C VAL A 248 -25.15 -38.48 10.69
N PHE A 249 -23.87 -38.71 10.39
CA PHE A 249 -23.23 -40.02 10.54
C PHE A 249 -23.24 -40.51 11.99
N ILE A 250 -22.95 -39.64 12.96
CA ILE A 250 -23.02 -39.96 14.39
C ILE A 250 -24.46 -40.29 14.78
N GLY A 251 -25.44 -39.49 14.35
CA GLY A 251 -26.87 -39.70 14.61
C GLY A 251 -27.36 -41.09 14.17
N ILE A 252 -27.08 -41.44 12.91
CA ILE A 252 -27.45 -42.74 12.32
C ILE A 252 -26.81 -43.90 13.11
N ARG A 253 -25.55 -43.76 13.54
CA ARG A 253 -24.84 -44.81 14.29
C ARG A 253 -25.31 -44.95 15.74
N SER A 254 -25.82 -43.88 16.35
CA SER A 254 -26.34 -43.89 17.73
C SER A 254 -27.75 -44.47 17.87
N GLY A 255 -28.41 -44.87 16.78
CA GLY A 255 -29.72 -45.53 16.83
C GLY A 255 -30.88 -44.60 17.24
N LEU A 256 -30.71 -43.29 17.03
CA LEU A 256 -31.76 -42.27 17.12
C LEU A 256 -32.40 -42.07 15.75
#